data_AF-A0A944GGW6-F1
#
_entry.id   AF-A0A944GGW6-F1
#
_cell.length_a   1.000
_cell.length_b   1.000
_cell.length_c   1.000
_cell.angle_alpha   90.00
_cell.angle_beta   90.00
_cell.angle_gamma   90.00
#
_symmetry.space_group_name_H-M   'P 1'
#
loop_
_entity.id
_entity.type
_entity.pdbx_description
1 polymer ?
#
loop_
_entity_poly.entity_id
_entity_poly.type
_entity_poly.pdbx_seq_one_letter_code
_entity_poly.pdbx_strand_id
1 'polypeptide(L)' 'MKEMPKAYDHSLVEEGKEKFWEENGYFEAARKENLSKKPFSMIVPPPNVTGILHIGHATN' A
#
# COMPACT_ATOMS: atom_id res chain seq x y z
N MET A 1 10.09 6.99 28.65
CA MET A 1 8.94 6.56 27.83
C MET A 1 8.71 7.64 26.79
N LYS A 2 8.66 7.33 25.49
CA LYS A 2 8.48 8.36 24.45
C LYS A 2 7.03 8.84 24.54
N GLU A 3 6.81 10.11 24.87
CA GLU A 3 5.45 10.67 24.95
C GLU A 3 4.78 10.61 23.58
N MET A 4 3.53 10.13 23.55
CA MET A 4 2.73 10.15 22.34
C MET A 4 2.17 11.56 22.11
N PRO A 5 2.20 12.06 20.86
CA PRO A 5 1.55 13.32 20.52
C PRO A 5 0.05 13.28 20.88
N LYS A 6 -0.49 14.43 21.31
CA LYS A 6 -1.93 14.56 21.61
C LYS A 6 -2.82 14.41 20.38
N ALA A 7 -2.29 14.74 19.20
CA ALA A 7 -2.97 14.63 17.93
C ALA A 7 -2.19 13.69 17.01
N TYR A 8 -2.91 12.91 16.22
CA TYR A 8 -2.34 12.05 15.20
C TYR A 8 -1.84 12.88 14.02
N ASP A 9 -0.62 12.58 13.56
CA ASP A 9 -0.05 13.12 12.33
C ASP A 9 0.21 11.94 11.38
N HIS A 10 -0.59 11.85 10.32
CA HIS A 10 -0.48 10.76 9.34
C HIS A 10 0.83 10.84 8.55
N SER A 11 1.38 12.04 8.36
CA SER A 11 2.58 12.26 7.55
C SER A 11 3.77 11.55 8.18
N LEU A 12 3.96 11.71 9.49
CA LEU A 12 5.01 11.04 10.27
C LEU A 12 4.85 9.51 10.29
N VAL A 13 3.62 9.03 10.10
CA VAL A 13 3.29 7.61 10.13
C VAL A 13 3.45 6.99 8.74
N GLU A 14 3.18 7.72 7.67
CA GLU A 14 3.29 7.26 6.28
C GLU A 14 4.71 7.42 5.73
N GLU A 15 5.47 8.38 6.27
CA GLU A 15 6.85 8.66 5.87
C GLU A 15 7.72 7.38 5.88
N GLY A 16 8.29 7.08 4.71
CA GLY A 16 9.21 5.95 4.51
C GLY A 16 8.55 4.56 4.46
N LYS A 17 7.24 4.43 4.73
CA LYS A 17 6.57 3.10 4.69
C LYS A 17 6.52 2.49 3.31
N GLU A 18 6.20 3.29 2.29
CA GLU A 18 6.14 2.83 0.90
C GLU A 18 7.48 2.22 0.50
N LYS A 19 8.56 2.99 0.65
CA LYS A 19 9.93 2.54 0.40
C LYS A 19 10.30 1.30 1.22
N PHE A 20 9.97 1.27 2.51
CA PHE A 20 10.21 0.10 3.35
C PHE A 20 9.50 -1.15 2.80
N TRP A 21 8.26 -1.01 2.32
CA TRP A 21 7.53 -2.14 1.76
C TRP A 21 8.07 -2.61 0.41
N GLU A 22 8.49 -1.68 -0.43
CA GLU A 22 9.15 -1.97 -1.71
C GLU A 22 10.48 -2.70 -1.50
N GLU A 23 11.36 -2.19 -0.63
CA GLU A 23 12.67 -2.77 -0.34
C GLU A 23 12.57 -4.18 0.27
N ASN A 24 11.51 -4.44 1.03
CA ASN A 24 11.22 -5.76 1.59
C ASN A 24 10.37 -6.64 0.65
N GLY A 25 10.07 -6.16 -0.56
CA GLY A 25 9.33 -6.86 -1.61
C GLY A 25 7.89 -7.20 -1.27
N TYR A 26 7.24 -6.51 -0.32
CA TYR A 26 5.92 -6.93 0.20
C TYR A 26 4.80 -6.92 -0.84
N PHE A 27 4.99 -6.19 -1.94
CA PHE A 27 4.08 -6.19 -3.09
C PHE A 27 4.35 -7.32 -4.10
N GLU A 28 5.41 -8.10 -3.91
CA GLU A 28 5.76 -9.21 -4.81
C GLU A 28 4.81 -10.40 -4.62
N ALA A 29 4.09 -10.73 -5.68
CA ALA A 29 3.27 -11.93 -5.74
C ALA A 29 4.15 -13.20 -5.84
N ALA A 30 3.59 -14.36 -5.49
CA ALA A 30 4.22 -15.67 -5.72
C ALA A 30 5.58 -15.90 -5.03
N ARG A 31 5.80 -15.30 -3.86
CA ARG A 31 6.96 -15.62 -3.01
C ARG A 31 7.04 -17.12 -2.73
N LYS A 32 8.26 -17.67 -2.67
CA LYS A 32 8.53 -19.12 -2.53
C LYS A 32 7.78 -19.74 -1.35
N GLU A 33 7.71 -19.03 -0.22
CA GLU A 33 7.01 -19.46 1.00
C GLU A 33 5.49 -19.54 0.86
N ASN A 34 4.91 -18.95 -0.19
CA ASN A 34 3.48 -18.87 -0.43
C ASN A 34 2.99 -19.76 -1.58
N LEU A 35 3.88 -20.48 -2.28
CA LEU A 35 3.52 -21.29 -3.45
C LEU A 35 2.54 -22.44 -3.15
N SER A 36 2.51 -22.93 -1.90
CA SER A 36 1.58 -23.96 -1.45
C SER A 36 0.21 -23.43 -1.03
N LYS A 37 0.05 -22.10 -0.94
CA LYS A 37 -1.21 -21.46 -0.53
C LYS A 37 -2.12 -21.28 -1.74
N LYS A 38 -3.43 -21.27 -1.50
CA LYS A 38 -4.42 -20.99 -2.55
C LYS A 38 -4.21 -19.56 -3.07
N PRO A 39 -4.05 -19.35 -4.39
CA PRO A 39 -3.87 -18.02 -4.95
C PRO A 39 -5.14 -17.18 -4.78
N PHE A 40 -4.94 -15.89 -4.54
CA PHE A 40 -5.97 -14.86 -4.56
C PHE A 40 -5.55 -13.77 -5.56
N SER A 41 -6.50 -13.28 -6.34
CA SER A 41 -6.28 -12.21 -7.30
C SER A 41 -7.39 -11.18 -7.17
N MET A 42 -7.01 -9.91 -7.12
CA MET A 42 -7.91 -8.77 -7.11
C MET A 42 -7.39 -7.78 -8.15
N ILE A 43 -8.26 -7.35 -9.05
CA ILE A 43 -7.92 -6.42 -10.13
C ILE A 43 -8.67 -5.12 -9.86
N VAL A 44 -7.94 -4.02 -9.79
CA VAL A 44 -8.50 -2.67 -9.83
C VAL A 44 -8.42 -2.20 -11.29
N PRO A 45 -9.52 -1.69 -11.88
CA PRO A 45 -9.49 -1.22 -13.26
C PRO A 45 -8.45 -0.11 -13.43
N PRO A 46 -7.64 -0.13 -14.51
CA PRO A 46 -6.61 0.87 -14.71
C PRO A 46 -7.25 2.27 -14.88
N PRO A 47 -6.67 3.31 -14.26
CA PRO A 47 -7.18 4.66 -14.41
C PRO A 47 -6.96 5.15 -15.86
N ASN A 48 -7.89 5.95 -16.37
CA ASN A 48 -7.71 6.63 -17.65
C ASN A 48 -6.59 7.67 -17.51
N VAL A 49 -5.58 7.61 -18.39
CA VAL A 49 -4.31 8.39 -18.32
C VAL A 49 -4.49 9.89 -18.63
N THR A 50 -5.73 10.36 -18.78
CA THR A 50 -6.05 11.72 -19.27
C THR A 50 -6.29 12.75 -18.16
N GLY A 51 -6.20 12.39 -16.88
CA GLY A 51 -6.49 13.30 -15.76
C GLY A 51 -5.76 12.97 -14.46
N ILE A 52 -5.97 13.82 -13.45
CA ILE A 52 -5.45 13.64 -12.08
C ILE A 52 -6.38 12.70 -11.30
N LEU A 53 -5.81 11.88 -10.42
CA LEU A 53 -6.58 11.03 -9.51
C LEU A 53 -7.41 11.87 -8.55
N HIS A 54 -8.72 11.64 -8.52
CA HIS A 54 -9.65 12.15 -7.51
C HIS A 54 -10.05 11.06 -6.50
N ILE A 55 -10.66 11.45 -5.38
CA ILE A 55 -11.09 10.55 -4.28
C ILE A 55 -11.91 9.34 -4.78
N GLY A 56 -12.77 9.51 -5.80
CA GLY A 56 -13.50 8.39 -6.40
C GLY A 56 -12.64 7.23 -6.94
N HIS A 57 -11.36 7.45 -7.26
CA HIS A 57 -10.44 6.36 -7.62
C HIS A 57 -10.04 5.52 -6.40
N ALA A 58 -9.96 6.12 -5.22
CA ALA A 58 -9.58 5.45 -3.98
C ALA A 58 -10.74 4.64 -3.37
N THR A 59 -11.98 4.85 -3.81
CA THR A 59 -13.19 4.19 -3.29
C THR A 59 -13.65 3.00 -4.14
N ASN A 60 -12.94 2.67 -5.23
CA ASN A 60 -13.27 1.55 -6.11
C ASN A 60 -12.69 0.21 -5.64
#